data_AF-A0A7U4RR60-F1
#
_entry.id   AF-A0A7U4RR60-F1
#
_cell.length_a   1.000
_cell.length_b   1.000
_cell.length_c   1.000
_cell.angle_alpha   90.00
_cell.angle_beta   90.00
_cell.angle_gamma   90.00
#
_symmetry.space_group_name_H-M   'P 1'
#
loop_
_entity.id
_entity.type
_entity.pdbx_description
1 polymer ?
#
loop_
_entity_poly.entity_id
_entity_poly.type
_entity_poly.pdbx_seq_one_letter_code
_entity_poly.pdbx_strand_id
1 'polypeptide(L)'
;MNERNMEDLRKEFENFNINEEACVDGSCASDEETDLKDYPSYTEALYAKLVSPAVSGIYVSRWDIKDIALEAGDSMAIHPRKRMFELLMKYATSKENMEAVLDALGKHMEGKIVIYQELMQDFPASSEIFQPKIDKARKTMKLFPQIIEEYFV
;
A
#
# COMPACT_ATOMS: atom_id res chain seq x y z
N MET A 1 -22.20 -20.02 38.45
CA MET A 1 -21.15 -19.77 37.44
C MET A 1 -19.82 -20.10 38.12
N ASN A 2 -19.05 -21.03 37.56
CA ASN A 2 -17.86 -21.60 38.19
C ASN A 2 -16.78 -20.54 38.44
N GLU A 3 -16.32 -20.41 39.69
CA GLU A 3 -15.13 -19.64 40.09
C GLU A 3 -13.80 -20.25 39.61
N ARG A 4 -13.86 -21.39 38.89
CA ARG A 4 -12.71 -22.10 38.31
C ARG A 4 -12.24 -21.50 36.97
N ASN A 5 -12.02 -20.19 36.88
CA ASN A 5 -11.57 -19.62 35.60
C ASN A 5 -10.72 -18.35 35.67
N MET A 6 -10.31 -17.88 36.85
CA MET A 6 -9.35 -16.75 36.94
C MET A 6 -8.00 -17.16 37.50
N GLU A 7 -7.96 -18.15 38.40
CA GLU A 7 -6.70 -18.67 38.94
C GLU A 7 -5.96 -19.55 37.93
N ASP A 8 -6.67 -20.33 37.11
CA ASP A 8 -6.06 -21.10 36.02
C ASP A 8 -5.51 -20.19 34.92
N LEU A 9 -6.24 -19.13 34.54
CA LEU A 9 -5.74 -18.15 33.57
C LEU A 9 -4.52 -17.38 34.09
N ARG A 10 -4.47 -17.07 35.40
CA ARG A 10 -3.28 -16.45 36.02
C ARG A 10 -2.09 -17.40 36.01
N LYS A 11 -2.31 -18.68 36.32
CA LYS A 11 -1.25 -19.70 36.22
C LYS A 11 -0.75 -19.90 34.80
N GLU A 12 -1.64 -19.87 33.80
CA GLU A 12 -1.24 -19.96 32.39
C GLU A 12 -0.45 -18.73 31.93
N PHE A 13 -0.77 -17.54 32.45
CA PHE A 13 -0.02 -16.32 32.16
C PHE A 13 1.36 -16.29 32.84
N GLU A 14 1.44 -16.75 34.10
CA GLU A 14 2.72 -16.83 34.83
C GLU A 14 3.64 -17.95 34.31
N ASN A 15 3.08 -19.03 33.75
CA ASN A 15 3.83 -20.08 33.07
C ASN A 15 4.18 -19.75 31.61
N PHE A 16 3.75 -18.59 31.09
CA PHE A 16 4.15 -18.11 29.78
C PHE A 16 5.59 -17.59 29.86
N ASN A 17 6.55 -18.51 29.92
CA ASN A 17 7.96 -18.20 29.80
C ASN A 17 8.19 -17.58 28.43
N ILE A 18 8.44 -16.28 28.44
CA ILE A 18 9.10 -15.60 27.34
C ILE A 18 10.47 -16.26 27.21
N ASN A 19 10.60 -17.23 26.29
CA ASN A 19 11.91 -17.68 25.84
C ASN A 19 12.72 -16.43 25.51
N GLU A 20 13.99 -16.40 25.92
CA GLU A 20 14.94 -15.28 25.78
C GLU A 20 15.14 -14.79 24.32
N GLU A 21 14.39 -15.34 23.37
CA GLU A 21 14.26 -14.93 21.96
C GLU A 21 13.13 -13.93 21.68
N ALA A 22 12.25 -13.59 22.64
CA ALA A 22 11.32 -12.50 22.42
C ALA A 22 12.02 -11.15 22.66
N CYS A 23 12.39 -10.47 21.57
CA CYS A 23 13.09 -9.19 21.59
C CYS A 23 12.36 -8.12 22.42
N VAL A 24 12.84 -7.89 23.64
CA VAL A 24 12.36 -6.80 24.51
C VAL A 24 12.94 -5.43 24.11
N ASP A 25 13.84 -5.37 23.11
CA ASP A 25 14.48 -4.11 22.63
C ASP A 25 14.18 -3.77 21.15
N GLY A 26 13.22 -4.45 20.52
CA GLY A 26 12.83 -4.16 19.13
C GLY A 26 13.90 -4.49 18.06
N SER A 27 15.00 -5.15 18.43
CA SER A 27 16.04 -5.64 17.52
C SER A 27 15.90 -7.15 17.26
N CYS A 28 14.84 -7.58 16.57
CA CYS A 28 14.82 -8.94 16.05
C CYS A 28 15.53 -8.98 14.70
N ALA A 29 16.64 -9.72 14.65
CA ALA A 29 17.28 -10.10 13.40
C ALA A 29 16.36 -11.07 12.67
N SER A 30 15.76 -10.62 11.57
CA SER A 30 15.11 -11.52 10.63
C SER A 30 16.19 -12.26 9.86
N ASP A 31 16.34 -13.55 10.11
CA ASP A 31 17.07 -14.48 9.25
C ASP A 31 16.34 -14.60 7.91
N GLU A 32 16.68 -13.69 7.01
CA GLU A 32 16.67 -13.83 5.55
C GLU A 32 17.43 -12.61 4.98
N GLU A 33 18.76 -12.59 5.19
CA GLU A 33 19.68 -11.82 4.36
C GLU A 33 19.68 -12.41 2.94
N THR A 34 18.58 -12.21 2.22
CA THR A 34 18.67 -12.02 0.79
C THR A 34 19.24 -10.62 0.61
N ASP A 35 20.30 -10.50 -0.19
CA ASP A 35 21.07 -9.27 -0.39
C ASP A 35 20.15 -8.18 -1.02
N LEU A 36 19.45 -7.43 -0.16
CA LEU A 36 18.39 -6.47 -0.51
C LEU A 36 18.95 -5.09 -0.92
N LYS A 37 20.23 -5.00 -1.31
CA LYS A 37 20.87 -3.71 -1.59
C LYS A 37 20.45 -3.06 -2.91
N ASP A 38 19.89 -3.81 -3.87
CA ASP A 38 19.59 -3.27 -5.21
C ASP A 38 18.12 -2.87 -5.46
N TYR A 39 17.19 -3.21 -4.58
CA TYR A 39 15.75 -2.91 -4.73
C TYR A 39 15.16 -1.67 -4.00
N PRO A 40 15.77 -1.08 -2.96
CA PRO A 40 15.14 -0.02 -2.15
C PRO A 40 14.85 1.25 -2.95
N SER A 41 15.72 1.64 -3.88
CA SER A 41 15.59 2.88 -4.64
C SER A 41 14.33 2.90 -5.51
N TYR A 42 14.05 1.80 -6.21
CA TYR A 42 12.96 1.73 -7.17
C TYR A 42 11.58 1.72 -6.50
N THR A 43 11.38 0.83 -5.52
CA THR A 43 10.11 0.74 -4.79
C THR A 43 9.79 2.05 -4.06
N GLU A 44 10.80 2.69 -3.47
CA GLU A 44 10.64 3.99 -2.84
C GLU A 44 10.35 5.11 -3.85
N ALA A 45 11.01 5.10 -5.01
CA ALA A 45 10.74 6.05 -6.08
C ALA A 45 9.31 5.92 -6.62
N LEU A 46 8.84 4.69 -6.87
CA LEU A 46 7.46 4.44 -7.28
C LEU A 46 6.48 4.84 -6.20
N TYR A 47 6.73 4.49 -4.94
CA TYR A 47 5.86 4.90 -3.84
C TYR A 47 5.73 6.43 -3.76
N ALA A 48 6.84 7.15 -3.90
CA ALA A 48 6.86 8.61 -3.90
C ALA A 48 6.12 9.21 -5.10
N LYS A 49 6.21 8.60 -6.29
CA LYS A 49 5.54 9.08 -7.51
C LYS A 49 4.05 8.74 -7.58
N LEU A 50 3.68 7.53 -7.14
CA LEU A 50 2.35 6.95 -7.33
C LEU A 50 1.43 7.11 -6.12
N VAL A 51 1.95 6.90 -4.92
CA VAL A 51 1.14 6.80 -3.68
C VAL A 51 1.15 8.11 -2.87
N SER A 52 2.18 8.94 -3.02
CA SER A 52 2.25 10.22 -2.30
C SER A 52 1.13 11.18 -2.76
N PRO A 53 0.18 11.56 -1.90
CA PRO A 53 -0.94 12.41 -2.30
C PRO A 53 -0.51 13.80 -2.76
N ALA A 54 0.64 14.28 -2.26
CA ALA A 54 1.22 15.55 -2.67
C ALA A 54 1.63 15.54 -4.15
N VAL A 55 2.03 14.38 -4.66
CA VAL A 55 2.50 14.17 -6.04
C VAL A 55 1.36 13.68 -6.92
N SER A 56 0.68 12.59 -6.52
CA SER A 56 -0.35 11.92 -7.32
C SER A 56 -1.73 12.59 -7.25
N GLY A 57 -1.94 13.52 -6.32
CA GLY A 57 -3.22 14.21 -6.14
C GLY A 57 -4.30 13.36 -5.47
N ILE A 58 -4.08 12.05 -5.32
CA ILE A 58 -5.03 11.10 -4.75
C ILE A 58 -4.40 10.42 -3.53
N TYR A 59 -5.14 10.42 -2.42
CA TYR A 59 -4.76 9.62 -1.26
C TYR A 59 -5.18 8.18 -1.49
N VAL A 60 -4.21 7.28 -1.54
CA VAL A 60 -4.43 5.83 -1.59
C VAL A 60 -4.30 5.29 -0.16
N SER A 61 -5.40 4.78 0.38
CA SER A 61 -5.48 4.18 1.70
C SER A 61 -5.01 2.73 1.68
N ARG A 62 -4.93 2.11 2.88
CA ARG A 62 -4.62 0.68 3.00
C ARG A 62 -5.68 -0.21 2.35
N TRP A 63 -6.94 0.19 2.43
CA TRP A 63 -8.04 -0.53 1.79
C TRP A 63 -7.95 -0.42 0.28
N ASP A 64 -7.67 0.78 -0.22
CA ASP A 64 -7.48 0.99 -1.66
C ASP A 64 -6.32 0.13 -2.21
N ILE A 65 -5.18 0.05 -1.51
CA ILE A 65 -4.07 -0.84 -1.93
C ILE A 65 -4.50 -2.31 -1.93
N LYS A 66 -5.27 -2.75 -0.93
CA LYS A 66 -5.79 -4.11 -0.89
C LYS A 66 -6.71 -4.41 -2.07
N ASP A 67 -7.60 -3.49 -2.40
CA ASP A 67 -8.56 -3.65 -3.49
C ASP A 67 -7.85 -3.63 -4.86
N ILE A 68 -6.85 -2.75 -5.02
CA ILE A 68 -5.97 -2.73 -6.20
C ILE A 68 -5.22 -4.05 -6.35
N ALA A 69 -4.65 -4.58 -5.27
CA ALA A 69 -3.98 -5.89 -5.30
C ALA A 69 -4.94 -7.00 -5.74
N LEU A 70 -6.15 -7.01 -5.16
CA LEU A 70 -7.18 -7.99 -5.48
C LEU A 70 -7.61 -7.91 -6.95
N GLU A 71 -7.79 -6.72 -7.48
CA GLU A 71 -8.11 -6.53 -8.90
C GLU A 71 -6.96 -6.95 -9.83
N ALA A 72 -5.71 -6.75 -9.40
CA ALA A 72 -4.53 -7.17 -10.14
C ALA A 72 -4.23 -8.69 -10.05
N GLY A 73 -5.00 -9.45 -9.27
CA GLY A 73 -4.85 -10.90 -9.10
C GLY A 73 -4.03 -11.34 -7.88
N ASP A 74 -3.63 -10.41 -7.02
CA ASP A 74 -2.93 -10.69 -5.75
C ASP A 74 -3.88 -10.61 -4.54
N SER A 75 -3.54 -11.26 -3.43
CA SER A 75 -4.30 -11.13 -2.20
C SER A 75 -3.38 -10.91 -1.02
N MET A 76 -3.62 -9.83 -0.27
CA MET A 76 -2.81 -9.48 0.88
C MET A 76 -3.63 -9.15 2.12
N ALA A 77 -3.05 -9.46 3.28
CA ALA A 77 -3.54 -8.99 4.56
C ALA A 77 -3.28 -7.48 4.73
N ILE A 78 -4.06 -6.83 5.59
CA ILE A 78 -3.86 -5.41 5.89
C ILE A 78 -2.59 -5.23 6.73
N HIS A 79 -1.65 -4.45 6.22
CA HIS A 79 -0.40 -4.07 6.86
C HIS A 79 -0.25 -2.53 6.89
N PRO A 80 0.83 -1.96 7.47
CA PRO A 80 1.14 -0.54 7.29
C PRO A 80 1.21 -0.17 5.80
N ARG A 81 0.74 1.03 5.43
CA ARG A 81 0.55 1.44 4.03
C ARG A 81 1.81 1.26 3.16
N LYS A 82 2.97 1.70 3.65
CA LYS A 82 4.25 1.54 2.92
C LYS A 82 4.56 0.07 2.68
N ARG A 83 4.39 -0.76 3.73
CA ARG A 83 4.59 -2.22 3.63
C ARG A 83 3.64 -2.87 2.63
N MET A 84 2.37 -2.48 2.60
CA MET A 84 1.41 -3.02 1.61
C MET A 84 1.84 -2.70 0.19
N PHE A 85 2.32 -1.48 -0.06
CA PHE A 85 2.86 -1.13 -1.38
C PHE A 85 4.11 -1.95 -1.73
N GLU A 86 5.03 -2.14 -0.77
CA GLU A 86 6.19 -3.02 -0.98
C GLU A 86 5.78 -4.45 -1.34
N LEU A 87 4.76 -5.01 -0.68
CA LEU A 87 4.23 -6.34 -1.01
C LEU A 87 3.63 -6.36 -2.43
N LEU A 88 2.88 -5.32 -2.81
CA LEU A 88 2.35 -5.17 -4.16
C LEU A 88 3.46 -5.11 -5.22
N MET A 89 4.57 -4.43 -4.93
CA MET A 89 5.73 -4.38 -5.84
C MET A 89 6.48 -5.72 -5.91
N LYS A 90 6.49 -6.52 -4.83
CA LYS A 90 7.00 -7.90 -4.87
C LYS A 90 6.14 -8.82 -5.74
N TYR A 91 4.84 -8.56 -5.83
CA TYR A 91 3.95 -9.24 -6.77
C TYR A 91 4.20 -8.79 -8.22
N ALA A 92 4.40 -7.49 -8.43
CA ALA A 92 4.62 -6.85 -9.72
C ALA A 92 6.04 -7.03 -10.29
N THR A 93 6.58 -8.25 -10.24
CA THR A 93 7.94 -8.58 -10.72
C THR A 93 8.01 -9.00 -12.18
N SER A 94 6.87 -9.29 -12.81
CA SER A 94 6.76 -9.51 -14.26
C SER A 94 6.08 -8.32 -14.92
N LYS A 95 6.32 -8.15 -16.22
CA LYS A 95 5.66 -7.11 -17.03
C LYS A 95 4.14 -7.20 -16.92
N GLU A 96 3.60 -8.40 -17.09
CA GLU A 96 2.16 -8.67 -17.04
C GLU A 96 1.57 -8.31 -15.66
N ASN A 97 2.23 -8.68 -14.56
CA ASN A 97 1.75 -8.34 -13.22
C ASN A 97 1.84 -6.83 -12.96
N MET A 98 2.90 -6.16 -13.43
CA MET A 98 3.01 -4.70 -13.31
C MET A 98 1.94 -3.98 -14.13
N GLU A 99 1.67 -4.43 -15.35
CA GLU A 99 0.57 -3.90 -16.17
C GLU A 99 -0.77 -4.06 -15.46
N ALA A 100 -1.06 -5.24 -14.89
CA ALA A 100 -2.28 -5.47 -14.12
C ALA A 100 -2.39 -4.54 -12.89
N VAL A 101 -1.29 -4.34 -12.16
CA VAL A 101 -1.24 -3.42 -11.01
C VAL A 101 -1.46 -1.97 -11.43
N LEU A 102 -0.82 -1.51 -12.50
CA LEU A 102 -0.96 -0.14 -13.00
C LEU A 102 -2.36 0.12 -13.57
N ASP A 103 -2.96 -0.88 -14.24
CA ASP A 103 -4.35 -0.79 -14.72
C ASP A 103 -5.34 -0.69 -13.57
N ALA A 104 -5.22 -1.54 -12.54
CA ALA A 104 -6.05 -1.49 -11.34
C ALA A 104 -5.89 -0.15 -10.60
N LEU A 105 -4.64 0.33 -10.44
CA LEU A 105 -4.37 1.65 -9.86
C LEU A 105 -4.99 2.77 -10.72
N GLY A 106 -4.93 2.68 -12.05
CA GLY A 106 -5.50 3.65 -12.96
C GLY A 106 -7.02 3.75 -12.82
N LYS A 107 -7.71 2.61 -12.77
CA LYS A 107 -9.16 2.55 -12.52
C LYS A 107 -9.52 3.15 -11.16
N HIS A 108 -8.74 2.83 -10.13
CA HIS A 108 -8.93 3.42 -8.80
C HIS A 108 -8.80 4.95 -8.85
N MET A 109 -7.78 5.47 -9.53
CA MET A 109 -7.57 6.91 -9.68
C MET A 109 -8.70 7.58 -10.46
N GLU A 110 -9.17 6.98 -11.55
CA GLU A 110 -10.30 7.50 -12.33
C GLU A 110 -11.58 7.55 -11.48
N GLY A 111 -11.85 6.52 -10.67
CA GLY A 111 -12.98 6.53 -9.74
C GLY A 111 -12.94 7.70 -8.75
N LYS A 112 -11.76 8.06 -8.24
CA LYS A 112 -11.60 9.25 -7.37
C LYS A 112 -11.75 10.57 -8.16
N ILE A 113 -11.30 10.62 -9.41
CA ILE A 113 -11.48 11.79 -10.29
C ILE A 113 -12.97 12.05 -10.51
N VAL A 114 -13.76 11.01 -10.78
CA VAL A 114 -15.22 11.14 -10.95
C VAL A 114 -15.87 11.76 -9.70
N ILE A 115 -15.54 11.24 -8.51
CA ILE A 115 -16.04 11.80 -7.24
C ILE A 115 -15.66 13.29 -7.10
N TYR A 116 -14.42 13.65 -7.44
CA TYR A 116 -13.99 15.06 -7.39
C TYR A 116 -14.77 15.93 -8.38
N GLN A 117 -15.04 15.43 -9.58
CA GLN A 117 -15.82 16.16 -10.59
C GLN A 117 -17.28 16.36 -10.14
N GLU A 118 -17.89 15.33 -9.55
CA GLU A 118 -19.25 15.42 -8.97
C GLU A 118 -19.28 16.48 -7.85
N LEU A 119 -18.30 16.47 -6.95
CA LEU A 119 -18.20 17.47 -5.89
C LEU A 119 -18.01 18.89 -6.43
N MET A 120 -17.25 19.06 -7.51
CA MET A 120 -17.08 20.36 -8.18
C MET A 120 -18.36 20.84 -8.85
N GLN A 121 -19.17 19.92 -9.37
CA GLN A 121 -20.46 20.24 -9.97
C GLN A 121 -21.48 20.66 -8.90
N ASP A 122 -21.59 19.90 -7.82
CA ASP A 122 -22.55 20.16 -6.74
C ASP A 122 -22.12 21.36 -5.87
N PHE A 123 -20.82 21.56 -5.71
CA PHE A 123 -20.23 22.64 -4.91
C PHE A 123 -19.15 23.38 -5.72
N PRO A 124 -19.52 24.33 -6.59
CA PRO A 124 -18.59 25.00 -7.51
C PRO A 124 -17.37 25.66 -6.84
N ALA A 125 -17.54 26.19 -5.63
CA ALA A 125 -16.44 26.78 -4.85
C ALA A 125 -15.32 25.78 -4.50
N SER A 126 -15.61 24.47 -4.53
CA SER A 126 -14.61 23.42 -4.28
C SER A 126 -13.66 23.17 -5.46
N SER A 127 -13.94 23.76 -6.64
CA SER A 127 -13.13 23.60 -7.86
C SER A 127 -11.67 23.99 -7.66
N GLU A 128 -11.40 25.04 -6.88
CA GLU A 128 -10.04 25.48 -6.57
C GLU A 128 -9.23 24.44 -5.77
N ILE A 129 -9.93 23.55 -5.06
CA ILE A 129 -9.32 22.49 -4.24
C ILE A 129 -9.13 21.21 -5.06
N PHE A 130 -10.13 20.84 -5.86
CA PHE A 130 -10.16 19.55 -6.55
C PHE A 130 -9.51 19.56 -7.93
N GLN A 131 -9.58 20.67 -8.68
CA GLN A 131 -8.95 20.73 -10.01
C GLN A 131 -7.44 20.43 -9.96
N PRO A 132 -6.65 21.01 -9.02
CA PRO A 132 -5.22 20.69 -8.93
C PRO A 132 -4.94 19.22 -8.57
N LYS A 133 -5.87 18.56 -7.86
CA LYS A 133 -5.76 17.13 -7.52
C LYS A 133 -6.02 16.25 -8.74
N ILE A 134 -7.05 16.58 -9.52
CA ILE A 134 -7.35 15.91 -10.79
C ILE A 134 -6.18 16.05 -11.77
N ASP A 135 -5.62 17.24 -11.88
CA ASP A 135 -4.49 17.50 -12.79
C ASP A 135 -3.26 16.67 -12.41
N LYS A 136 -2.98 16.53 -11.10
CA LYS A 136 -1.92 15.66 -10.59
C LYS A 136 -2.19 14.19 -10.88
N ALA A 137 -3.40 13.71 -10.62
CA ALA A 137 -3.78 12.33 -10.89
C ALA A 137 -3.60 11.95 -12.37
N ARG A 138 -4.09 12.80 -13.27
CA ARG A 138 -3.92 12.63 -14.72
C ARG A 138 -2.47 12.66 -15.16
N LYS A 139 -1.63 13.51 -14.55
CA LYS A 139 -0.19 13.52 -14.81
C LYS A 139 0.48 12.23 -14.34
N THR A 140 0.12 11.72 -13.17
CA THR A 140 0.65 10.46 -12.64
C THR A 140 0.26 9.27 -13.52
N MET A 141 -0.99 9.18 -13.97
CA MET A 141 -1.43 8.09 -14.86
C MET A 141 -0.66 8.05 -16.20
N LYS A 142 -0.23 9.22 -16.71
CA LYS A 142 0.61 9.29 -17.93
C LYS A 142 1.99 8.66 -17.75
N LEU A 143 2.44 8.44 -16.52
CA LEU A 143 3.72 7.79 -16.23
C LEU A 143 3.63 6.26 -16.35
N PHE A 144 2.43 5.66 -16.35
CA PHE A 144 2.31 4.20 -16.28
C PHE A 144 2.97 3.48 -17.47
N PRO A 145 2.79 3.92 -18.73
CA PRO A 145 3.50 3.30 -19.85
C PRO A 145 5.02 3.46 -19.74
N GLN A 146 5.49 4.61 -19.23
CA GLN A 146 6.92 4.87 -19.04
C GLN A 146 7.53 3.95 -17.99
N ILE A 147 6.79 3.63 -16.93
CA ILE A 147 7.23 2.66 -15.91
C ILE A 147 7.41 1.28 -16.56
N ILE A 148 6.46 0.84 -17.39
CA ILE A 148 6.61 -0.44 -18.10
C ILE A 148 7.84 -0.44 -19.00
N GLU A 149 8.05 0.64 -19.77
CA GLU A 149 9.21 0.77 -20.66
C GLU A 149 10.55 0.86 -19.92
N GLU A 150 10.60 1.53 -18.78
CA GLU A 150 11.85 1.73 -18.03
C GLU A 150 12.31 0.46 -17.32
N TYR A 151 11.38 -0.37 -16.84
CA TYR A 151 11.70 -1.47 -15.93
C TYR A 151 11.52 -2.88 -16.50
N PHE A 152 10.89 -3.02 -17.68
CA PHE A 152 10.55 -4.34 -18.26
C PHE A 152 10.88 -4.47 -19.75
N VAL A 153 11.79 -3.63 -20.27
CA VAL A 153 12.31 -3.71 -21.65
C VAL A 153 13.62 -4.49 -21.71
#